data_AF-A0A1G2THX7-F1
#
_entry.id   AF-A0A1G2THX7-F1
#
_cell.length_a   1.000
_cell.length_b   1.000
_cell.length_c   1.000
_cell.angle_alpha   90.00
_cell.angle_beta   90.00
_cell.angle_gamma   90.00
#
_symmetry.space_group_name_H-M   'P 1'
#
loop_
_entity.id
_entity.type
_entity.pdbx_description
1 polymer ?
#
loop_
_entity_poly.entity_id
_entity_poly.type
_entity_poly.pdbx_seq_one_letter_code
_entity_poly.pdbx_strand_id
1 'polypeptide(L)'
;MNMKATTSSFLIIGLLFIAVFGLTALDHGMGHQQSNCAVSLMSNAPCPTSIENIMEHHVSAIQSLFNVPINTFVIFAILLVTVSLIGFAYLFKFLFLYSQFITERLREYRSEFNLTKYRLISWLSLFEHSPSI
;
A
#
# COMPACT_ATOMS: atom_id res chain seq x y z
N MET A 1 8.96 -3.72 -8.78
CA MET A 1 8.07 -2.75 -8.12
C MET A 1 8.92 -1.54 -7.77
N ASN A 2 8.65 -0.37 -8.36
CA ASN A 2 9.48 0.82 -8.13
C ASN A 2 9.35 1.22 -6.67
N MET A 3 10.46 1.30 -5.94
CA MET A 3 10.51 1.62 -4.51
C MET A 3 9.72 2.90 -4.17
N LYS A 4 9.66 3.84 -5.12
CA LYS A 4 8.86 5.07 -5.04
C LYS A 4 7.35 4.83 -4.98
N ALA A 5 6.83 3.85 -5.72
CA ALA A 5 5.41 3.52 -5.77
C ALA A 5 4.93 2.87 -4.47
N THR A 6 5.73 1.99 -3.88
CA THR A 6 5.43 1.39 -2.57
C THR A 6 5.38 2.42 -1.46
N THR A 7 6.36 3.32 -1.39
CA THR A 7 6.39 4.37 -0.38
C THR A 7 5.23 5.36 -0.56
N SER A 8 4.88 5.68 -1.81
CA SER A 8 3.71 6.49 -2.14
C SER A 8 2.41 5.84 -1.66
N SER A 9 2.22 4.54 -1.89
CA SER A 9 1.03 3.82 -1.43
C SER A 9 0.90 3.82 0.09
N PHE A 10 2.00 3.59 0.83
CA PHE A 10 1.97 3.67 2.30
C PHE A 10 1.61 5.06 2.82
N LEU A 11 2.12 6.13 2.18
CA LEU A 11 1.75 7.50 2.52
C LEU A 11 0.27 7.78 2.28
N ILE A 12 -0.27 7.34 1.14
CA ILE A 12 -1.69 7.54 0.80
C ILE A 12 -2.58 6.79 1.80
N ILE A 13 -2.24 5.54 2.13
CA ILE A 13 -2.99 4.73 3.11
C ILE A 13 -2.92 5.37 4.50
N GLY A 14 -1.75 5.82 4.94
CA GLY A 14 -1.60 6.51 6.22
C GLY A 14 -2.41 7.81 6.28
N LEU A 15 -2.42 8.58 5.20
CA LEU A 15 -3.18 9.83 5.09
C LEU A 15 -4.69 9.59 5.08
N LEU A 16 -5.15 8.52 4.41
CA LEU A 16 -6.54 8.08 4.45
C LEU A 16 -6.95 7.62 5.85
N PHE A 17 -6.10 6.87 6.55
CA PHE A 17 -6.34 6.50 7.95
C PHE A 17 -6.48 7.75 8.84
N ILE A 18 -5.53 8.68 8.76
CA ILE A 18 -5.59 9.93 9.54
C ILE A 18 -6.85 10.73 9.19
N ALA A 19 -7.22 10.81 7.92
CA ALA A 19 -8.41 11.53 7.47
C ALA A 19 -9.70 10.86 7.99
N VAL A 20 -9.85 9.55 7.86
CA VAL A 20 -11.06 8.84 8.30
C VAL A 20 -11.18 8.87 9.82
N PHE A 21 -10.12 8.52 10.54
CA PHE A 21 -10.14 8.53 12.01
C PHE A 21 -10.23 9.95 12.58
N GLY A 22 -9.58 10.92 11.93
CA GLY A 22 -9.69 12.33 12.27
C GLY A 22 -11.10 12.87 12.05
N LEU A 23 -11.72 12.58 10.90
CA LEU A 23 -13.09 13.00 10.62
C LEU A 23 -14.07 12.33 11.59
N THR A 24 -13.97 11.03 11.87
CA THR A 24 -14.84 10.37 12.84
C THR A 24 -14.66 10.91 14.27
N ALA A 25 -13.45 11.39 14.61
CA ALA A 25 -13.23 12.06 15.88
C ALA A 25 -13.89 13.45 15.92
N LEU A 26 -13.99 14.15 14.78
CA LEU A 26 -14.58 15.50 14.69
C LEU A 26 -16.09 15.51 14.40
N ASP A 27 -16.64 14.44 13.81
CA ASP A 27 -18.02 14.39 13.27
C ASP A 27 -19.13 14.27 14.33
N HIS A 28 -18.80 14.05 15.60
CA HIS A 28 -19.79 14.00 16.69
C HIS A 28 -20.09 15.36 17.35
N GLY A 29 -19.54 16.48 16.86
CA GLY A 29 -19.63 17.78 17.55
C GLY A 29 -20.32 18.94 16.82
N MET A 30 -20.73 18.79 15.57
CA MET A 30 -21.19 19.94 14.77
C MET A 30 -22.72 20.07 14.71
N GLY A 31 -23.34 20.18 15.89
CA GLY A 31 -24.70 20.71 16.05
C GLY A 31 -24.62 22.19 16.47
N HIS A 32 -24.98 23.08 15.56
CA HIS A 32 -25.15 24.54 15.72
C HIS A 32 -25.04 25.13 17.13
N GLN A 33 -23.87 25.68 17.49
CA GLN A 33 -23.81 26.84 18.38
C GLN A 33 -22.47 27.58 18.30
N GLN A 34 -22.58 28.89 18.24
CA GLN A 34 -21.53 29.88 18.13
C GLN A 34 -20.72 29.94 19.44
N SER A 35 -19.78 29.00 19.64
CA SER A 35 -18.84 29.04 20.77
C SER A 35 -17.41 28.89 20.27
N ASN A 36 -16.56 29.86 20.60
CA ASN A 36 -15.15 29.95 20.19
C ASN A 36 -14.25 28.86 20.83
N CYS A 37 -14.79 27.72 21.27
CA CYS A 37 -13.96 26.60 21.68
C CYS A 37 -14.59 25.24 21.37
N ALA A 38 -13.81 24.41 20.68
CA ALA A 38 -14.19 23.07 20.22
C ALA A 38 -14.52 22.11 21.38
N VAL A 39 -13.98 22.36 22.57
CA VAL A 39 -14.18 21.53 23.77
C VAL A 39 -15.61 21.58 24.29
N SER A 40 -16.27 22.74 24.21
CA SER A 40 -17.65 22.91 24.69
C SER A 40 -18.66 22.20 23.79
N LEU A 41 -18.36 22.11 22.49
CA LEU A 41 -19.18 21.42 21.48
C LEU A 41 -19.18 19.89 21.64
N MET A 42 -18.12 19.31 22.19
CA MET A 42 -17.99 17.85 22.34
C MET A 42 -18.58 17.31 23.64
N SER A 43 -18.57 18.09 24.73
CA SER A 43 -18.92 17.59 26.07
C SER A 43 -20.05 18.35 26.77
N ASN A 44 -20.65 19.36 26.11
CA ASN A 44 -21.54 20.34 26.75
C ASN A 44 -20.93 21.01 28.00
N ALA A 45 -19.61 20.94 28.18
CA ALA A 45 -18.90 21.56 29.29
C ALA A 45 -18.56 23.03 28.98
N PRO A 46 -18.48 23.90 30.00
CA PRO A 46 -17.98 25.26 29.82
C PRO A 46 -16.54 25.25 29.30
N CYS A 47 -16.21 26.15 28.36
CA CYS A 47 -14.86 26.25 27.80
C CYS A 47 -13.83 26.52 28.90
N PRO A 48 -12.78 25.67 29.02
CA PRO A 48 -11.77 25.86 30.03
C PRO A 48 -11.00 27.16 29.79
N THR A 49 -11.00 28.05 30.79
CA THR A 49 -10.32 29.36 30.73
C THR A 49 -8.87 29.29 31.20
N SER A 50 -8.46 28.20 31.84
CA SER A 50 -7.11 27.95 32.35
C SER A 50 -6.40 26.87 31.54
N ILE A 51 -5.08 27.03 31.38
CA ILE A 51 -4.20 26.12 30.64
C ILE A 51 -4.20 24.70 31.25
N GLU A 52 -4.29 24.61 32.58
CA GLU A 52 -4.37 23.33 33.30
C GLU A 52 -5.61 22.53 32.89
N ASN A 53 -6.78 23.17 32.84
CA ASN A 53 -8.03 22.49 32.47
C ASN A 53 -8.03 22.05 30.99
N ILE A 54 -7.36 22.79 30.11
CA ILE A 54 -7.14 22.40 28.71
C ILE A 54 -6.25 21.15 28.64
N MET A 55 -5.17 21.12 29.43
CA MET A 55 -4.24 19.99 29.47
C MET A 55 -4.91 18.73 30.00
N GLU A 56 -5.69 18.82 31.08
CA GLU A 56 -6.47 17.70 31.62
C GLU A 56 -7.48 17.16 30.61
N HIS A 57 -8.13 18.04 29.84
CA HIS A 57 -9.07 17.61 28.81
C HIS A 57 -8.37 16.88 27.66
N HIS A 58 -7.19 17.34 27.24
CA HIS A 58 -6.38 16.62 26.24
C HIS A 58 -5.88 15.28 26.76
N VAL A 59 -5.41 15.21 28.01
CA VAL A 59 -4.98 13.94 28.64
C VAL A 59 -6.16 12.97 28.74
N SER A 60 -7.34 13.44 29.12
CA SER A 60 -8.55 12.64 29.21
C SER A 60 -9.02 12.14 27.83
N ALA A 61 -8.96 12.98 26.80
CA ALA A 61 -9.29 12.58 25.42
C ALA A 61 -8.31 11.53 24.87
N ILE A 62 -7.01 11.71 25.15
CA ILE A 62 -5.97 10.72 24.80
C ILE A 62 -6.23 9.41 25.55
N GLN A 63 -6.50 9.46 26.86
CA GLN A 63 -6.85 8.27 27.63
C GLN A 63 -8.10 7.60 27.10
N SER A 64 -9.15 8.34 26.73
CA SER A 64 -10.36 7.81 26.11
C SER A 64 -10.07 7.05 24.83
N LEU A 65 -9.18 7.59 23.97
CA LEU A 65 -8.74 6.91 22.74
C LEU A 65 -8.01 5.60 23.02
N PHE A 66 -7.16 5.56 24.05
CA PHE A 66 -6.42 4.35 24.44
C PHE A 66 -7.24 3.38 25.29
N ASN A 67 -8.31 3.83 25.92
CA ASN A 67 -9.17 3.04 26.78
C ASN A 67 -10.42 2.53 26.06
N VAL A 68 -10.52 2.72 24.74
CA VAL A 68 -11.53 2.06 23.92
C VAL A 68 -11.29 0.55 24.04
N PRO A 69 -12.25 -0.24 24.55
CA PRO A 69 -12.10 -1.68 24.61
C PRO A 69 -11.94 -2.16 23.17
N ILE A 70 -10.75 -2.69 22.87
CA ILE A 70 -10.44 -3.21 21.54
C ILE A 70 -11.39 -4.38 21.32
N ASN A 71 -12.49 -4.11 20.61
CA ASN A 71 -13.47 -5.12 20.29
C ASN A 71 -12.75 -6.25 19.53
N THR A 72 -13.07 -7.49 19.85
CA THR A 72 -12.46 -8.66 19.19
C THR A 72 -12.57 -8.55 17.67
N PHE A 73 -13.64 -7.92 17.16
CA PHE A 73 -13.81 -7.58 15.75
C PHE A 73 -12.65 -6.75 15.16
N VAL A 74 -12.15 -5.74 15.87
CA VAL A 74 -11.03 -4.89 15.42
C VAL A 74 -9.73 -5.70 15.37
N ILE A 75 -9.51 -6.58 16.35
CA ILE A 75 -8.35 -7.47 16.37
C ILE A 75 -8.40 -8.44 15.19
N PHE A 76 -9.57 -9.04 14.92
CA PHE A 76 -9.76 -9.91 13.77
C PHE A 76 -9.58 -9.17 12.45
N ALA A 77 -10.04 -7.93 12.34
CA ALA A 77 -9.83 -7.10 11.15
C ALA A 77 -8.34 -6.82 10.92
N ILE A 78 -7.59 -6.44 11.95
CA ILE A 78 -6.14 -6.22 11.88
C ILE A 78 -5.41 -7.52 11.49
N LEU A 79 -5.79 -8.65 12.09
CA LEU A 79 -5.22 -9.96 11.78
C LEU A 79 -5.48 -10.33 10.31
N LEU A 80 -6.70 -10.13 9.82
CA LEU A 80 -7.07 -10.48 8.45
C LEU A 80 -6.32 -9.59 7.44
N VAL A 81 -6.20 -8.30 7.71
CA VAL A 81 -5.43 -7.37 6.88
C VAL A 81 -3.95 -7.75 6.85
N THR A 82 -3.36 -8.07 8.00
CA THR A 82 -1.94 -8.46 8.07
C THR A 82 -1.67 -9.77 7.34
N VAL A 83 -2.51 -10.80 7.53
CA VAL A 83 -2.40 -12.06 6.80
C VAL A 83 -2.58 -11.86 5.28
N SER A 84 -3.54 -11.04 4.87
CA SER A 84 -3.78 -10.73 3.46
C SER A 84 -2.56 -10.04 2.82
N LEU A 85 -1.99 -9.04 3.50
CA LEU A 85 -0.77 -8.34 3.04
C LEU A 85 0.42 -9.28 2.88
N ILE A 86 0.64 -10.17 3.86
CA ILE A 86 1.70 -11.17 3.80
C ILE A 86 1.47 -12.11 2.61
N GLY A 87 0.26 -12.63 2.45
CA GLY A 87 -0.12 -13.49 1.32
C GLY A 87 0.13 -12.79 -0.03
N PHE A 88 -0.28 -11.53 -0.15
CA PHE A 88 -0.06 -10.73 -1.36
C PHE A 88 1.44 -10.54 -1.66
N ALA A 89 2.26 -10.28 -0.64
CA ALA A 89 3.69 -10.13 -0.81
C ALA A 89 4.36 -11.43 -1.31
N TYR A 90 3.97 -12.59 -0.77
CA TYR A 90 4.47 -13.89 -1.23
C TYR A 90 4.04 -14.20 -2.66
N LEU A 91 2.77 -13.96 -2.99
CA LEU A 91 2.22 -14.20 -4.33
C LEU A 91 2.91 -13.30 -5.36
N PHE A 92 3.13 -12.03 -5.02
CA PHE A 92 3.85 -11.09 -5.87
C PHE A 92 5.30 -11.51 -6.09
N LYS A 93 6.00 -11.96 -5.03
CA LYS A 93 7.36 -12.49 -5.13
C LYS A 93 7.40 -13.73 -6.04
N PHE A 94 6.46 -14.65 -5.89
CA PHE A 94 6.36 -15.85 -6.72
C PHE A 94 6.13 -15.50 -8.19
N LEU A 95 5.14 -14.66 -8.49
CA LEU A 95 4.85 -14.24 -9.87
C LEU A 95 6.02 -13.48 -10.51
N PHE A 96 6.69 -12.62 -9.75
CA PHE A 96 7.82 -11.86 -10.26
C PHE A 96 9.01 -12.75 -10.60
N LEU A 97 9.38 -13.67 -9.70
CA LEU A 97 10.45 -14.64 -9.95
C LEU A 97 10.10 -15.59 -11.10
N TYR A 98 8.86 -16.06 -11.16
CA TYR A 98 8.38 -16.91 -12.24
C TYR A 98 8.39 -16.20 -13.59
N SER A 99 7.95 -14.93 -13.64
CA SER A 99 7.96 -14.12 -14.85
C SER A 99 9.38 -13.84 -15.35
N GLN A 100 10.32 -13.54 -14.45
CA GLN A 100 11.73 -13.39 -14.83
C GLN A 100 12.30 -14.69 -15.41
N PHE A 101 12.02 -15.83 -14.77
CA PHE A 101 12.50 -17.12 -15.24
C PHE A 101 11.95 -17.49 -16.62
N ILE A 102 10.65 -17.27 -16.85
CA ILE A 102 10.02 -17.50 -18.17
C ILE A 102 10.63 -16.57 -19.22
N THR A 103 10.83 -15.29 -18.89
CA THR A 103 11.33 -14.29 -19.84
C THR A 103 12.77 -14.60 -20.26
N GLU A 104 13.64 -14.96 -19.30
CA GLU A 104 15.02 -15.36 -19.60
C GLU A 104 15.06 -16.64 -20.44
N ARG A 105 14.25 -17.65 -20.08
CA ARG A 105 14.18 -18.91 -20.85
C ARG A 105 13.67 -18.70 -22.28
N LEU A 106 12.67 -17.83 -22.46
CA LEU A 106 12.17 -17.44 -23.79
C LEU A 106 13.22 -16.68 -24.59
N ARG A 107 14.00 -15.81 -23.94
CA ARG A 107 15.08 -15.04 -24.57
C ARG A 107 16.19 -15.96 -25.06
N GLU A 108 16.59 -16.92 -24.24
CA GLU A 108 17.60 -17.93 -24.58
C GLU A 108 17.13 -18.78 -25.78
N TYR A 109 15.91 -19.31 -25.72
CA TYR A 109 15.34 -20.09 -26.82
C TYR A 109 15.26 -19.29 -28.13
N ARG A 110 14.85 -18.02 -28.05
CA ARG A 110 14.81 -17.12 -29.22
C ARG A 110 16.20 -16.87 -29.81
N SER A 111 17.21 -16.76 -28.95
CA SER A 111 18.60 -16.58 -29.38
C SER A 111 19.13 -17.81 -30.11
N GLU A 112 18.92 -19.01 -29.55
CA GLU A 112 19.32 -20.27 -30.18
C GLU A 112 18.61 -20.51 -31.52
N PHE A 113 17.30 -20.20 -31.59
CA PHE A 113 16.53 -20.30 -32.82
C PHE A 113 17.07 -19.37 -33.91
N ASN A 114 17.40 -18.12 -33.56
CA ASN A 114 17.98 -17.15 -34.49
C ASN A 114 19.37 -17.57 -34.99
N LEU A 115 20.22 -18.11 -34.11
CA LEU A 115 21.53 -18.67 -34.48
C LEU A 115 21.39 -19.83 -35.46
N THR A 116 20.46 -20.74 -35.19
CA THR A 116 20.17 -21.89 -36.06
C THR A 116 19.66 -21.44 -37.42
N LYS A 117 18.75 -20.47 -37.44
CA LYS A 117 18.23 -19.85 -38.66
C LYS A 117 19.34 -19.19 -39.48
N TYR A 118 20.21 -18.40 -38.84
CA TYR A 118 21.34 -17.76 -39.52
C TYR A 118 22.29 -18.79 -40.12
N ARG A 119 22.60 -19.86 -39.38
CA ARG A 119 23.46 -20.94 -39.86
C ARG A 119 22.86 -21.69 -41.05
N LEU A 120 21.54 -21.93 -41.04
CA LEU A 120 20.81 -22.52 -42.17
C LEU A 120 20.85 -21.62 -43.41
N ILE A 121 20.60 -20.31 -43.25
CA ILE A 121 20.66 -19.35 -44.36
C ILE A 121 22.08 -19.26 -44.93
N SER A 122 23.09 -19.19 -44.05
CA SER A 122 24.50 -19.19 -44.46
C SER A 122 24.88 -20.46 -45.22
N TRP A 123 24.45 -21.62 -44.73
CA TRP A 123 24.66 -22.90 -45.42
C TRP A 123 23.97 -22.93 -46.79
N LEU A 124 22.70 -22.51 -46.89
CA LEU A 124 21.97 -22.42 -48.16
C LEU A 124 22.65 -21.48 -49.16
N SER A 125 23.18 -20.34 -48.70
CA SER A 125 23.85 -19.37 -49.56
C SER A 125 25.14 -19.90 -50.19
N LEU A 126 25.84 -20.79 -49.48
CA LEU A 126 27.04 -21.46 -49.99
C LEU A 126 26.71 -22.47 -51.09
N PHE A 127 25.55 -23.13 -51.01
CA PHE A 127 25.10 -24.04 -52.07
C PHE A 127 24.69 -23.29 -53.33
N GLU A 128 24.01 -22.15 -53.18
CA GLU A 128 23.56 -21.34 -54.31
C GLU A 128 24.71 -20.73 -55.12
N HIS A 129 25.84 -20.41 -54.47
CA HIS A 129 27.02 -19.85 -55.12
C HIS A 129 28.09 -20.89 -55.47
N SER A 130 27.80 -22.18 -55.33
CA SER A 130 28.74 -23.21 -55.73
C SER A 130 28.81 -23.29 -57.27
N PRO A 131 30.02 -23.31 -57.86
CA PRO A 131 30.17 -23.33 -59.31
C PRO A 131 29.53 -24.60 -59.87
N SER A 132 28.54 -24.42 -60.75
CA SER A 132 28.01 -25.52 -61.56
C SER A 132 29.12 -25.96 -62.53
N ILE A 133 29.61 -27.18 -62.33
CA ILE A 133 30.53 -27.87 -63.25
C ILE A 133 29.93 -27.91 -64.65
#